data_AF-C0H9V5-F1
#
_entry.id   AF-C0H9V5-F1
#
_cell.length_a   1.000
_cell.length_b   1.000
_cell.length_c   1.000
_cell.angle_alpha   90.00
_cell.angle_beta   90.00
_cell.angle_gamma   90.00
#
_symmetry.space_group_name_H-M   'P 1'
#
loop_
_entity.id
_entity.type
_entity.pdbx_description
1 polymer ?
#
loop_
_entity_poly.entity_id
_entity_poly.type
_entity_poly.pdbx_seq_one_letter_code
_entity_poly.pdbx_strand_id
1 'polypeptide(L)'
;MAGEMSMIGSVILALFLAGYLGQHYLPPPKPKVIGLDLGTTFCSVGVFHPGTGDVEVIGDEEGRKSIPSTVSFTLTEVLAGYEGQNLADNDPQNTIYDAKRFIGKIFEQELLEQESARYPFKVINKNGSAEFLVTTNQTFTVTPEFIGSRLLLKMRKMAEHHLGVPIKRAVISVPAEFDDRQRNYTIRAANLAGLDILRVINEPTAAAMAYGLHKVDVFNVLVVDLGGGTLDVSLLNKQGGMFLTRAMAGNNKLGGQDFSQRLLQYTMERVRQQYGVPPTLKEDIHRLRQAVEIAKLNLTLQPSAHLRVRLHLEPQGDPKKPPQGPAKDPIPVIFQAVITRELFEELNSDLFQKVLAPVETVLAEGHLGKEEVDEIVLVGGSTRIPRIRKLISEYFGKEPNTSVDPDLAVVTGVAIQAGIMGGSWPLQVSAIEIPNRHIRKTNFN
;
A
#
# COMPACT_ATOMS: atom_id res chain seq x y z
N MET A 1 20.01 -59.15 -22.30
CA MET A 1 19.58 -57.95 -23.06
C MET A 1 18.06 -57.74 -23.09
N ALA A 2 17.22 -58.66 -23.60
CA ALA A 2 15.76 -58.43 -23.65
C ALA A 2 15.05 -58.40 -22.26
N GLY A 3 15.46 -59.23 -21.30
CA GLY A 3 14.88 -59.27 -19.95
C GLY A 3 15.25 -58.08 -19.06
N GLU A 4 16.44 -57.51 -19.24
CA GLU A 4 16.89 -56.32 -18.49
C GLU A 4 16.17 -55.05 -18.95
N MET A 5 15.91 -54.90 -20.25
CA MET A 5 15.10 -53.78 -20.77
C MET A 5 13.65 -53.83 -20.26
N SER A 6 13.06 -55.02 -20.08
CA SER A 6 11.71 -55.19 -19.55
C SER A 6 11.58 -54.79 -18.08
N MET A 7 12.59 -55.10 -17.27
CA MET A 7 12.65 -54.70 -15.86
C MET A 7 12.78 -53.18 -15.71
N ILE A 8 13.68 -52.56 -16.48
CA ILE A 8 13.85 -51.11 -16.49
C ILE A 8 12.56 -50.41 -16.93
N GLY A 9 11.91 -50.89 -17.99
CA GLY A 9 10.63 -50.34 -18.45
C GLY A 9 9.51 -50.44 -17.41
N SER A 10 9.45 -51.54 -16.66
CA SER A 10 8.44 -51.76 -15.61
C SER A 10 8.68 -50.86 -14.39
N VAL A 11 9.94 -50.65 -13.99
CA VAL A 11 10.31 -49.74 -12.90
C VAL A 11 10.01 -48.29 -13.29
N ILE A 12 10.34 -47.90 -14.52
CA ILE A 12 10.02 -46.56 -15.04
C ILE A 12 8.50 -46.35 -15.06
N LEU A 13 7.73 -47.32 -15.57
CA LEU A 13 6.27 -47.23 -15.58
C LEU A 13 5.69 -47.15 -14.16
N ALA A 14 6.18 -47.95 -13.22
CA ALA A 14 5.75 -47.90 -11.82
C ALA A 14 6.06 -46.55 -11.16
N LEU A 15 7.23 -45.95 -11.46
CA LEU A 15 7.58 -44.61 -10.99
C LEU A 15 6.68 -43.53 -11.61
N PHE A 16 6.36 -43.63 -12.91
CA PHE A 16 5.40 -42.72 -13.55
C PHE A 16 4.00 -42.88 -12.98
N LEU A 17 3.54 -44.11 -12.74
CA LEU A 17 2.23 -44.37 -12.15
C LEU A 17 2.18 -43.87 -10.70
N ALA A 18 3.23 -44.11 -9.91
CA ALA A 18 3.33 -43.61 -8.55
C ALA A 18 3.39 -42.08 -8.50
N GLY A 19 4.09 -41.45 -9.45
CA GLY A 19 4.11 -40.00 -9.60
C GLY A 19 2.74 -39.43 -9.99
N TYR A 20 2.05 -40.05 -10.95
CA TYR A 20 0.71 -39.67 -11.39
C TYR A 20 -0.32 -39.82 -10.27
N LEU A 21 -0.32 -40.96 -9.58
CA LEU A 21 -1.19 -41.21 -8.43
C LEU A 21 -0.85 -40.27 -7.27
N GLY A 22 0.44 -40.02 -7.02
CA GLY A 22 0.89 -39.05 -6.02
C GLY A 22 0.37 -37.64 -6.30
N GLN A 23 0.42 -37.18 -7.55
CA GLN A 23 -0.12 -35.87 -7.96
C GLN A 23 -1.64 -35.78 -7.81
N HIS A 24 -2.37 -36.88 -8.04
CA HIS A 24 -3.83 -36.88 -7.96
C HIS A 24 -4.37 -37.07 -6.53
N TYR A 25 -3.66 -37.77 -5.66
CA TYR A 25 -4.20 -38.21 -4.36
C TYR A 25 -3.49 -37.61 -3.14
N LEU A 26 -2.27 -37.04 -3.27
CA LEU A 26 -1.62 -36.33 -2.16
C LEU A 26 -2.01 -34.85 -2.18
N PRO A 27 -2.26 -34.24 -1.00
CA PRO A 27 -2.48 -32.81 -0.94
C PRO A 27 -1.22 -32.07 -1.42
N PRO A 28 -1.38 -30.93 -2.13
CA PRO A 28 -0.24 -30.14 -2.55
C PRO A 28 0.61 -29.70 -1.34
N PRO A 29 1.93 -29.56 -1.51
CA PRO A 29 2.79 -29.13 -0.41
C PRO A 29 2.41 -27.69 -0.01
N LYS A 30 2.30 -27.45 1.29
CA LYS A 30 1.97 -26.13 1.82
C LYS A 30 3.07 -25.11 1.46
N PRO A 31 2.70 -23.86 1.11
CA PRO A 31 3.67 -22.77 0.90
C PRO A 31 4.61 -22.62 2.11
N LYS A 32 5.91 -22.51 1.85
CA LYS A 32 6.95 -22.29 2.88
C LYS A 32 7.67 -20.94 2.76
N VAL A 33 7.37 -20.21 1.68
CA VAL A 33 7.89 -18.87 1.39
C VAL A 33 6.69 -17.98 1.15
N ILE A 34 6.62 -16.86 1.88
CA ILE A 34 5.54 -15.88 1.76
C ILE A 34 6.02 -14.64 1.00
N GLY A 35 5.13 -13.97 0.29
CA GLY A 35 5.34 -12.64 -0.25
C GLY A 35 4.84 -11.58 0.71
N LEU A 36 5.65 -10.57 0.98
CA LEU A 36 5.34 -9.50 1.92
C LEU A 36 5.37 -8.16 1.21
N ASP A 37 4.25 -7.45 1.29
CA ASP A 37 4.17 -6.04 0.94
C ASP A 37 4.17 -5.21 2.22
N LEU A 38 5.30 -4.57 2.52
CA LEU A 38 5.44 -3.65 3.65
C LEU A 38 5.15 -2.25 3.15
N GLY A 39 3.90 -1.85 2.98
CA GLY A 39 3.57 -0.51 2.49
C GLY A 39 3.66 0.58 3.57
N THR A 40 3.66 1.83 3.14
CA THR A 40 3.69 2.99 4.06
C THR A 40 2.41 3.10 4.88
N THR A 41 1.26 2.84 4.26
CA THR A 41 -0.08 2.96 4.89
C THR A 41 -0.72 1.62 5.20
N PHE A 42 -0.58 0.64 4.32
CA PHE A 42 -1.10 -0.71 4.50
C PHE A 42 -0.03 -1.74 4.17
N CYS A 43 -0.08 -2.87 4.85
CA CYS A 43 0.74 -4.04 4.59
C CYS A 43 -0.14 -5.22 4.21
N SER A 44 0.38 -6.09 3.35
CA SER A 44 -0.33 -7.28 2.89
C SER A 44 0.62 -8.47 2.80
N VAL A 45 0.09 -9.68 2.98
CA VAL A 45 0.85 -10.93 2.86
C VAL A 45 0.16 -11.87 1.89
N GLY A 46 0.94 -12.47 1.00
CA GLY A 46 0.45 -13.40 0.00
C GLY A 46 1.29 -14.67 -0.09
N VAL A 47 0.69 -15.71 -0.66
CA VAL A 47 1.30 -17.01 -0.89
C VAL A 47 1.02 -17.47 -2.31
N PHE A 48 1.95 -18.25 -2.84
CA PHE A 48 1.77 -18.98 -4.08
C PHE A 48 1.55 -20.45 -3.73
N HIS A 49 0.43 -21.02 -4.16
CA HIS A 49 0.07 -22.41 -3.89
C HIS A 49 0.74 -23.34 -4.91
N PRO A 50 1.66 -24.21 -4.47
CA PRO A 50 2.26 -25.19 -5.36
C PRO A 50 1.21 -26.19 -5.87
N GLY A 51 1.39 -26.66 -7.10
CA GLY A 51 0.46 -27.57 -7.76
C GLY A 51 -0.57 -26.82 -8.61
N THR A 52 -1.36 -25.92 -8.00
CA THR A 52 -2.37 -25.14 -8.74
C THR A 52 -1.77 -23.93 -9.44
N GLY A 53 -0.76 -23.31 -8.83
CA GLY A 53 -0.16 -22.07 -9.32
C GLY A 53 -0.97 -20.82 -8.98
N ASP A 54 -1.96 -20.95 -8.10
CA ASP A 54 -2.79 -19.84 -7.65
C ASP A 54 -2.04 -18.97 -6.65
N VAL A 55 -2.34 -17.68 -6.70
CA VAL A 55 -1.86 -16.71 -5.72
C VAL A 55 -3.00 -16.35 -4.80
N GLU A 56 -2.77 -16.50 -3.50
CA GLU A 56 -3.70 -16.10 -2.46
C GLU A 56 -3.11 -14.96 -1.65
N VAL A 57 -3.90 -13.91 -1.42
CA VAL A 57 -3.60 -12.88 -0.43
C VAL A 57 -4.34 -13.24 0.85
N ILE A 58 -3.59 -13.42 1.93
CA ILE A 58 -4.11 -13.93 3.20
C ILE A 58 -4.79 -12.79 3.95
N GLY A 59 -6.06 -12.99 4.28
CA GLY A 59 -6.83 -12.11 5.14
C GLY A 59 -6.54 -12.32 6.63
N ASP A 60 -6.83 -11.32 7.45
CA ASP A 60 -6.91 -11.49 8.89
C ASP A 60 -8.18 -12.24 9.33
N GLU A 61 -8.43 -12.33 10.64
CA GLU A 61 -9.59 -13.02 11.22
C GLU A 61 -10.94 -12.44 10.77
N GLU A 62 -10.98 -11.17 10.37
CA GLU A 62 -12.16 -10.49 9.82
C GLU A 62 -12.22 -10.55 8.28
N GLY A 63 -11.28 -11.25 7.64
CA GLY A 63 -11.17 -11.38 6.19
C GLY A 63 -10.56 -10.17 5.48
N ARG A 64 -9.98 -9.21 6.22
CA ARG A 64 -9.33 -8.03 5.65
C ARG A 64 -7.98 -8.44 5.08
N LYS A 65 -7.78 -8.21 3.77
CA LYS A 65 -6.58 -8.63 3.03
C LYS A 65 -5.35 -7.76 3.25
N SER A 66 -5.51 -6.67 3.98
CA SER A 66 -4.45 -5.73 4.32
C SER A 66 -4.63 -5.27 5.77
N ILE A 67 -3.52 -4.96 6.43
CA ILE A 67 -3.50 -4.37 7.78
C ILE A 67 -2.89 -2.98 7.71
N PRO A 68 -3.34 -1.99 8.50
CA PRO A 68 -2.71 -0.68 8.49
C PRO A 68 -1.28 -0.75 9.04
N SER A 69 -0.38 0.08 8.49
CA SER A 69 1.03 0.17 8.88
C SER A 69 1.22 0.97 10.17
N THR A 70 0.48 0.59 11.20
CA THR A 70 0.38 1.30 12.47
C THR A 70 0.78 0.39 13.63
N VAL A 71 1.59 0.91 14.55
CA VAL A 71 2.03 0.22 15.76
C VAL A 71 1.83 1.13 16.97
N SER A 72 1.06 0.67 17.95
CA SER A 72 0.79 1.39 19.20
C SER A 72 1.45 0.69 20.38
N PHE A 73 1.99 1.48 21.30
CA PHE A 73 2.63 1.01 22.51
C PHE A 73 1.77 1.33 23.73
N THR A 74 1.37 0.28 24.45
CA THR A 74 0.66 0.43 25.72
C THR A 74 1.61 0.14 26.89
N LEU A 75 1.10 0.20 28.12
CA LEU A 75 1.87 -0.16 29.31
C LEU A 75 2.37 -1.62 29.29
N THR A 76 1.65 -2.52 28.61
CA THR A 76 1.88 -3.97 28.66
C THR A 76 2.15 -4.60 27.30
N GLU A 77 1.74 -3.95 26.21
CA GLU A 77 1.68 -4.58 24.89
C GLU A 77 2.18 -3.67 23.77
N VAL A 78 2.60 -4.31 22.67
CA VAL A 78 2.89 -3.65 21.40
C VAL A 78 1.89 -4.16 20.38
N LEU A 79 0.93 -3.32 20.03
CA LEU A 79 -0.21 -3.65 19.16
C LEU A 79 0.09 -3.18 17.74
N ALA A 80 -0.19 -4.03 16.74
CA ALA A 80 0.16 -3.76 15.35
C ALA A 80 -1.05 -4.00 14.43
N GLY A 81 -1.15 -3.25 13.34
CA GLY A 81 -2.31 -3.31 12.45
C GLY A 81 -3.52 -2.60 13.05
N TYR A 82 -4.71 -3.16 12.83
CA TYR A 82 -5.96 -2.54 13.28
C TYR A 82 -6.02 -2.34 14.80
N GLU A 83 -5.43 -3.25 15.58
CA GLU A 83 -5.34 -3.11 17.04
C GLU A 83 -4.59 -1.83 17.44
N GLY A 84 -3.50 -1.51 16.75
CA GLY A 84 -2.77 -0.27 16.97
C GLY A 84 -3.51 0.96 16.43
N GLN A 85 -4.12 0.83 15.25
CA GLN A 85 -4.89 1.92 14.63
C GLN A 85 -6.08 2.37 15.48
N ASN A 86 -6.75 1.45 16.17
CA ASN A 86 -7.88 1.75 17.04
C ASN A 86 -7.50 2.62 18.25
N LEU A 87 -6.21 2.68 18.60
CA LEU A 87 -5.69 3.53 19.68
C LEU A 87 -5.17 4.87 19.19
N ALA A 88 -5.06 5.09 17.88
CA ALA A 88 -4.40 6.29 17.32
C ALA A 88 -5.04 7.61 17.78
N ASP A 89 -6.36 7.63 18.02
CA ASP A 89 -7.06 8.83 18.47
C ASP A 89 -6.94 9.06 19.99
N ASN A 90 -6.86 7.98 20.78
CA ASN A 90 -6.81 8.03 22.24
C ASN A 90 -5.38 8.17 22.78
N ASP A 91 -4.40 7.56 22.12
CA ASP A 91 -2.98 7.66 22.44
C ASP A 91 -2.15 7.95 21.17
N PRO A 92 -2.29 9.17 20.61
CA PRO A 92 -1.59 9.55 19.39
C PRO A 92 -0.07 9.70 19.58
N GLN A 93 0.42 9.91 20.81
CA GLN A 93 1.85 10.10 21.07
C GLN A 93 2.62 8.78 21.04
N ASN A 94 1.98 7.67 21.42
CA ASN A 94 2.58 6.34 21.42
C ASN A 94 2.10 5.46 20.26
N THR A 95 1.36 6.02 19.30
CA THR A 95 0.89 5.32 18.11
C THR A 95 1.65 5.77 16.88
N ILE A 96 2.57 4.93 16.40
CA ILE A 96 3.48 5.22 15.30
C ILE A 96 2.92 4.66 13.99
N TYR A 97 2.84 5.50 12.97
CA TYR A 97 2.48 5.16 11.59
C TYR A 97 3.48 5.82 10.62
N ASP A 98 3.41 5.48 9.33
CA ASP A 98 4.31 6.01 8.29
C ASP A 98 5.81 5.75 8.55
N ALA A 99 6.17 4.80 9.43
CA ALA A 99 7.55 4.53 9.81
C ALA A 99 8.46 4.19 8.61
N LYS A 100 7.90 3.62 7.53
CA LYS A 100 8.61 3.35 6.27
C LYS A 100 9.19 4.62 5.64
N ARG A 101 8.64 5.81 5.91
CA ARG A 101 9.20 7.10 5.43
C ARG A 101 10.56 7.43 6.04
N PHE A 102 10.89 6.84 7.20
CA PHE A 102 12.11 7.10 7.96
C PHE A 102 13.15 5.97 7.84
N ILE A 103 12.74 4.77 7.42
CA ILE A 103 13.59 3.58 7.42
C ILE A 103 14.84 3.76 6.55
N GLY A 104 16.01 3.52 7.14
CA GLY A 104 17.30 3.60 6.49
C GLY A 104 17.75 4.99 6.02
N LYS A 105 16.95 6.04 6.19
CA LYS A 105 17.33 7.41 5.80
C LYS A 105 18.31 8.03 6.78
N ILE A 106 19.10 8.96 6.26
CA ILE A 106 19.94 9.87 7.05
C ILE A 106 19.27 11.24 7.02
N PHE A 107 19.09 11.84 8.18
CA PHE A 107 18.48 13.15 8.33
C PHE A 107 19.45 14.15 8.93
N GLU A 108 19.48 15.33 8.32
CA GLU A 108 19.89 16.56 8.99
C GLU A 108 18.82 16.95 10.03
N GLN A 109 19.24 17.64 11.09
CA GLN A 109 18.37 17.94 12.23
C GLN A 109 17.14 18.75 11.81
N GLU A 110 17.33 19.80 11.02
CA GLU A 110 16.30 20.72 10.58
C GLU A 110 15.26 20.03 9.69
N LEU A 111 15.71 19.15 8.78
CA LEU A 111 14.82 18.39 7.89
C LEU A 111 14.00 17.37 8.69
N LEU A 112 14.60 16.73 9.71
CA LEU A 112 13.87 15.82 10.57
C LEU A 112 12.80 16.55 11.39
N GLU A 113 13.11 17.74 11.89
CA GLU A 113 12.14 18.55 12.65
C GLU A 113 10.93 18.95 11.78
N GLN A 114 11.18 19.32 10.52
CA GLN A 114 10.11 19.62 9.57
C GLN A 114 9.22 18.41 9.27
N GLU A 115 9.83 17.24 9.04
CA GLU A 115 9.05 16.01 8.82
C GLU A 115 8.33 15.55 10.10
N SER A 116 8.97 15.67 11.27
CA SER A 116 8.42 15.32 12.59
C SER A 116 7.18 16.15 12.94
N ALA A 117 7.15 17.44 12.55
CA ALA A 117 6.02 18.33 12.79
C ALA A 117 4.69 17.88 12.14
N ARG A 118 4.74 16.92 11.22
CA ARG A 118 3.57 16.34 10.55
C ARG A 118 2.85 15.31 11.43
N TYR A 119 3.48 14.86 12.50
CA TYR A 119 3.01 13.75 13.31
C TYR A 119 2.80 14.17 14.78
N PRO A 120 1.86 13.53 15.50
CA PRO A 120 1.65 13.80 16.92
C PRO A 120 2.69 13.10 17.82
N PHE A 121 3.31 12.01 17.34
CA PHE A 121 4.41 11.34 18.03
C PHE A 121 5.74 12.05 17.76
N LYS A 122 6.66 11.97 18.73
CA LYS A 122 7.94 12.68 18.64
C LYS A 122 9.00 11.83 17.95
N VAL A 123 9.63 12.39 16.92
CA VAL A 123 10.80 11.81 16.26
C VAL A 123 12.07 12.53 16.73
N ILE A 124 13.12 11.78 17.05
CA ILE A 124 14.42 12.30 17.47
C ILE A 124 15.51 11.87 16.49
N ASN A 125 16.53 12.71 16.34
CA ASN A 125 17.73 12.36 15.59
C ASN A 125 18.75 11.69 16.52
N LYS A 126 19.20 10.50 16.15
CA LYS A 126 20.28 9.79 16.83
C LYS A 126 21.34 9.43 15.82
N ASN A 127 22.44 10.19 15.84
CA ASN A 127 23.58 10.02 14.94
C ASN A 127 23.17 10.00 13.45
N GLY A 128 22.28 10.92 13.05
CA GLY A 128 21.76 11.05 11.70
C GLY A 128 20.59 10.11 11.38
N SER A 129 20.22 9.17 12.24
CA SER A 129 19.08 8.27 12.03
C SER A 129 17.87 8.70 12.86
N ALA A 130 16.67 8.58 12.29
CA ALA A 130 15.44 8.85 13.02
C ALA A 130 15.10 7.72 14.01
N GLU A 131 14.71 8.07 15.23
CA GLU A 131 14.07 7.16 16.20
C GLU A 131 12.79 7.79 16.76
N PHE A 132 11.80 6.97 17.07
CA PHE A 132 10.54 7.42 17.66
C PHE A 132 10.63 7.36 19.17
N LEU A 133 10.29 8.46 19.84
CA LEU A 133 10.22 8.52 21.30
C LEU A 133 8.86 8.00 21.75
N VAL A 134 8.85 6.97 22.57
CA VAL A 134 7.65 6.34 23.14
C VAL A 134 7.70 6.53 24.65
N THR A 135 6.58 6.95 25.23
CA THR A 135 6.45 7.16 26.68
C THR A 135 5.24 6.41 27.22
N THR A 136 5.50 5.24 27.82
CA THR A 136 4.49 4.44 28.52
C THR A 136 4.72 4.56 30.03
N ASN A 137 5.17 3.50 30.70
CA ASN A 137 5.66 3.58 32.09
C ASN A 137 7.10 4.13 32.17
N GLN A 138 7.84 4.00 31.08
CA GLN A 138 9.19 4.50 30.89
C GLN A 138 9.26 5.20 29.53
N THR A 139 10.16 6.15 29.41
CA THR A 139 10.47 6.79 28.13
C THR A 139 11.62 6.04 27.47
N PHE A 140 11.38 5.54 26.26
CA PHE A 140 12.38 4.84 25.47
C PHE A 140 12.24 5.22 23.99
N THR A 141 13.16 4.72 23.17
CA THR A 141 13.23 5.02 21.75
C THR A 141 13.14 3.74 20.94
N VAL A 142 12.44 3.79 19.80
CA VAL A 142 12.30 2.66 18.89
C VAL A 142 12.67 3.08 17.47
N THR A 143 13.33 2.18 16.76
CA THR A 143 13.79 2.45 15.40
C THR A 143 12.71 2.16 14.35
N PRO A 144 12.77 2.77 13.15
CA PRO A 144 11.87 2.44 12.05
C PRO A 144 11.85 0.96 11.67
N GLU A 145 13.01 0.29 11.68
CA GLU A 145 13.07 -1.15 11.42
C GLU A 145 12.43 -1.98 12.54
N PHE A 146 12.42 -1.51 13.79
CA PHE A 146 11.66 -2.17 14.85
C PHE A 146 10.16 -2.07 14.59
N ILE A 147 9.65 -0.90 14.20
CA ILE A 147 8.23 -0.73 13.84
C ILE A 147 7.86 -1.66 12.67
N GLY A 148 8.66 -1.66 11.60
CA GLY A 148 8.50 -2.58 10.48
C GLY A 148 8.50 -4.04 10.90
N SER A 149 9.35 -4.43 11.86
CA SER A 149 9.42 -5.80 12.36
C SER A 149 8.13 -6.26 13.05
N ARG A 150 7.39 -5.34 13.71
CA ARG A 150 6.11 -5.67 14.37
C ARG A 150 5.00 -5.93 13.35
N LEU A 151 4.97 -5.15 12.28
CA LEU A 151 4.06 -5.36 11.15
C LEU A 151 4.36 -6.67 10.42
N LEU A 152 5.64 -6.92 10.12
CA LEU A 152 6.10 -8.17 9.48
C LEU A 152 5.83 -9.40 10.35
N LEU A 153 5.99 -9.27 11.68
CA LEU A 153 5.66 -10.33 12.63
C LEU A 153 4.14 -10.63 12.63
N LYS A 154 3.29 -9.61 12.59
CA LYS A 154 1.83 -9.78 12.51
C LYS A 154 1.45 -10.52 11.22
N MET A 155 1.97 -10.08 10.07
CA MET A 155 1.75 -10.74 8.78
C MET A 155 2.26 -12.19 8.74
N ARG A 156 3.44 -12.45 9.32
CA ARG A 156 3.94 -13.83 9.47
C ARG A 156 2.98 -14.68 10.28
N LYS A 157 2.53 -14.20 11.45
CA LYS A 157 1.58 -14.93 12.30
C LYS A 157 0.24 -15.19 11.59
N MET A 158 -0.26 -14.22 10.82
CA MET A 158 -1.44 -14.40 9.98
C MET A 158 -1.25 -15.55 9.00
N ALA A 159 -0.12 -15.58 8.29
CA ALA A 159 0.21 -16.65 7.35
C ALA A 159 0.43 -18.00 8.04
N GLU A 160 1.12 -18.04 9.17
CA GLU A 160 1.36 -19.27 9.95
C GLU A 160 0.04 -19.86 10.47
N HIS A 161 -0.87 -19.02 10.95
CA HIS A 161 -2.20 -19.42 11.39
C HIS A 161 -3.02 -19.98 10.22
N HIS A 162 -3.08 -19.24 9.11
CA HIS A 162 -3.85 -19.63 7.92
C HIS A 162 -3.33 -20.93 7.28
N LEU A 163 -2.01 -21.08 7.14
CA LEU A 163 -1.40 -22.26 6.52
C LEU A 163 -1.25 -23.43 7.50
N GLY A 164 -1.26 -23.19 8.81
CA GLY A 164 -1.01 -24.20 9.84
C GLY A 164 0.41 -24.78 9.79
N VAL A 165 1.41 -24.00 9.36
CA VAL A 165 2.83 -24.37 9.32
C VAL A 165 3.70 -23.17 9.70
N PRO A 166 4.87 -23.38 10.34
CA PRO A 166 5.78 -22.29 10.64
C PRO A 166 6.40 -21.71 9.35
N ILE A 167 6.53 -20.39 9.31
CA ILE A 167 7.10 -19.66 8.17
C ILE A 167 8.41 -19.00 8.60
N LYS A 168 9.48 -19.30 7.86
CA LYS A 168 10.82 -18.75 8.13
C LYS A 168 11.40 -17.94 6.99
N ARG A 169 10.84 -18.03 5.78
CA ARG A 169 11.41 -17.44 4.58
C ARG A 169 10.39 -16.55 3.88
N ALA A 170 10.84 -15.45 3.32
CA ALA A 170 9.98 -14.53 2.59
C ALA A 170 10.68 -13.84 1.41
N VAL A 171 9.87 -13.28 0.52
CA VAL A 171 10.26 -12.24 -0.44
C VAL A 171 9.54 -10.97 -0.02
N ILE A 172 10.21 -9.81 -0.10
CA ILE A 172 9.65 -8.53 0.36
C ILE A 172 9.74 -7.46 -0.73
N SER A 173 8.69 -6.64 -0.86
CA SER A 173 8.69 -5.47 -1.75
C SER A 173 9.39 -4.26 -1.10
N VAL A 174 9.95 -3.39 -1.93
CA VAL A 174 10.41 -2.05 -1.56
C VAL A 174 10.14 -1.06 -2.70
N PRO A 175 10.04 0.27 -2.42
CA PRO A 175 9.95 1.26 -3.47
C PRO A 175 11.18 1.20 -4.38
N ALA A 176 11.01 1.44 -5.69
CA ALA A 176 12.13 1.34 -6.63
C ALA A 176 13.24 2.38 -6.37
N GLU A 177 12.90 3.52 -5.76
CA GLU A 177 13.85 4.56 -5.35
C GLU A 177 14.67 4.24 -4.09
N PHE A 178 14.35 3.15 -3.37
CA PHE A 178 15.12 2.78 -2.18
C PHE A 178 16.56 2.45 -2.55
N ASP A 179 17.49 3.15 -1.88
CA ASP A 179 18.92 2.86 -1.96
C ASP A 179 19.29 1.55 -1.21
N ASP A 180 20.55 1.14 -1.32
CA ASP A 180 21.06 -0.07 -0.67
C ASP A 180 20.90 -0.01 0.86
N ARG A 181 21.00 1.19 1.47
CA ARG A 181 20.84 1.35 2.92
C ARG A 181 19.39 1.10 3.31
N GLN A 182 18.43 1.74 2.66
CA GLN A 182 17.01 1.54 2.95
C GLN A 182 16.59 0.08 2.72
N ARG A 183 17.06 -0.56 1.64
CA ARG A 183 16.85 -2.00 1.39
C ARG A 183 17.38 -2.87 2.53
N ASN A 184 18.61 -2.61 2.97
CA ASN A 184 19.24 -3.36 4.06
C ASN A 184 18.50 -3.18 5.40
N TYR A 185 18.01 -1.97 5.70
CA TYR A 185 17.22 -1.74 6.91
C TYR A 185 15.83 -2.41 6.84
N THR A 186 15.21 -2.49 5.66
CA THR A 186 13.98 -3.28 5.46
C THR A 186 14.24 -4.78 5.68
N ILE A 187 15.34 -5.32 5.16
CA ILE A 187 15.77 -6.71 5.45
C ILE A 187 16.00 -6.89 6.95
N ARG A 188 16.61 -5.91 7.62
CA ARG A 188 16.84 -5.93 9.07
C ARG A 188 15.53 -6.00 9.85
N ALA A 189 14.51 -5.25 9.43
CA ALA A 189 13.16 -5.33 10.00
C ALA A 189 12.57 -6.74 9.88
N ALA A 190 12.74 -7.40 8.72
CA ALA A 190 12.31 -8.78 8.52
C ALA A 190 13.08 -9.78 9.38
N ASN A 191 14.40 -9.62 9.49
CA ASN A 191 15.23 -10.46 10.36
C ASN A 191 14.80 -10.34 11.83
N LEU A 192 14.49 -9.13 12.30
CA LEU A 192 13.93 -8.89 13.65
C LEU A 192 12.56 -9.57 13.86
N ALA A 193 11.77 -9.69 12.78
CA ALA A 193 10.52 -10.44 12.79
C ALA A 193 10.74 -11.97 12.74
N GLY A 194 11.98 -12.45 12.60
CA GLY A 194 12.31 -13.87 12.47
C GLY A 194 12.05 -14.44 11.08
N LEU A 195 12.20 -13.61 10.04
CA LEU A 195 12.07 -13.99 8.64
C LEU A 195 13.40 -13.83 7.91
N ASP A 196 13.81 -14.86 7.19
CA ASP A 196 14.93 -14.85 6.25
C ASP A 196 14.46 -14.37 4.87
N ILE A 197 15.01 -13.26 4.39
CA ILE A 197 14.61 -12.65 3.13
C ILE A 197 15.41 -13.26 1.97
N LEU A 198 14.73 -14.06 1.15
CA LEU A 198 15.32 -14.70 -0.03
C LEU A 198 15.55 -13.70 -1.17
N ARG A 199 14.69 -12.70 -1.28
CA ARG A 199 14.79 -11.66 -2.29
C ARG A 199 14.05 -10.39 -1.87
N VAL A 200 14.63 -9.25 -2.24
CA VAL A 200 13.95 -7.96 -2.24
C VAL A 200 13.58 -7.64 -3.69
N ILE A 201 12.34 -7.24 -3.93
CA ILE A 201 11.84 -6.89 -5.27
C ILE A 201 11.28 -5.47 -5.24
N ASN A 202 11.44 -4.71 -6.33
CA ASN A 202 10.78 -3.42 -6.41
C ASN A 202 9.26 -3.54 -6.56
N GLU A 203 8.53 -2.68 -5.89
CA GLU A 203 7.06 -2.56 -5.95
C GLU A 203 6.52 -2.46 -7.40
N PRO A 204 7.03 -1.58 -8.28
CA PRO A 204 6.54 -1.53 -9.66
C PRO A 204 6.82 -2.81 -10.45
N THR A 205 7.95 -3.47 -10.20
CA THR A 205 8.28 -4.77 -10.82
C THR A 205 7.32 -5.85 -10.34
N ALA A 206 7.03 -5.90 -9.03
CA ALA A 206 6.04 -6.82 -8.47
C ALA A 206 4.65 -6.56 -9.06
N ALA A 207 4.22 -5.30 -9.15
CA ALA A 207 2.96 -4.95 -9.79
C ALA A 207 2.90 -5.48 -11.24
N ALA A 208 3.91 -5.21 -12.07
CA ALA A 208 3.97 -5.73 -13.44
C ALA A 208 3.90 -7.27 -13.50
N MET A 209 4.51 -7.98 -12.54
CA MET A 209 4.39 -9.43 -12.44
C MET A 209 2.96 -9.89 -12.17
N ALA A 210 2.23 -9.21 -11.28
CA ALA A 210 0.85 -9.55 -10.92
C ALA A 210 -0.10 -9.47 -12.13
N TYR A 211 0.13 -8.51 -13.02
CA TYR A 211 -0.59 -8.38 -14.29
C TYR A 211 -0.17 -9.43 -15.35
N GLY A 212 0.69 -10.39 -14.99
CA GLY A 212 1.13 -11.45 -15.90
C GLY A 212 2.10 -10.95 -16.98
N LEU A 213 2.59 -9.70 -16.87
CA LEU A 213 3.37 -9.08 -17.94
C LEU A 213 4.70 -9.79 -18.18
N HIS A 214 5.22 -10.49 -17.17
CA HIS A 214 6.40 -11.35 -17.27
C HIS A 214 6.25 -12.53 -18.26
N LYS A 215 5.02 -12.87 -18.68
CA LYS A 215 4.71 -13.99 -19.60
C LYS A 215 4.37 -13.56 -21.03
N VAL A 216 4.08 -12.28 -21.26
CA VAL A 216 3.69 -11.75 -22.58
C VAL A 216 4.82 -10.94 -23.20
N ASP A 217 4.81 -10.81 -24.53
CA ASP A 217 5.81 -10.02 -25.25
C ASP A 217 5.42 -8.53 -25.22
N VAL A 218 5.79 -7.88 -24.13
CA VAL A 218 5.70 -6.43 -23.93
C VAL A 218 7.08 -5.90 -23.58
N PHE A 219 7.39 -4.70 -24.05
CA PHE A 219 8.69 -4.07 -23.88
C PHE A 219 8.62 -2.88 -22.93
N ASN A 220 7.68 -1.96 -23.12
CA ASN A 220 7.53 -0.76 -22.32
C ASN A 220 6.27 -0.84 -21.44
N VAL A 221 6.46 -0.94 -20.12
CA VAL A 221 5.37 -1.01 -19.15
C VAL A 221 5.39 0.24 -18.29
N LEU A 222 4.27 0.96 -18.24
CA LEU A 222 4.09 2.08 -17.32
C LEU A 222 3.29 1.62 -16.10
N VAL A 223 3.88 1.78 -14.92
CA VAL A 223 3.21 1.54 -13.64
C VAL A 223 2.79 2.88 -13.05
N VAL A 224 1.49 3.05 -12.79
CA VAL A 224 0.94 4.23 -12.12
C VAL A 224 0.36 3.79 -10.77
N ASP A 225 1.07 4.11 -9.70
CA ASP A 225 0.66 3.84 -8.32
C ASP A 225 0.09 5.11 -7.68
N LEU A 226 -1.22 5.16 -7.51
CA LEU A 226 -1.89 6.26 -6.81
C LEU A 226 -2.53 5.72 -5.53
N GLY A 227 -1.79 5.90 -4.43
CA GLY A 227 -2.17 5.44 -3.10
C GLY A 227 -3.04 6.45 -2.33
N GLY A 228 -2.99 6.34 -1.01
CA GLY A 228 -3.71 7.22 -0.09
C GLY A 228 -3.11 8.62 0.05
N GLY A 229 -1.80 8.78 -0.18
CA GLY A 229 -1.13 10.08 0.00
C GLY A 229 0.07 10.32 -0.91
N THR A 230 0.37 9.41 -1.84
CA THR A 230 1.44 9.57 -2.82
C THR A 230 0.98 9.06 -4.18
N LEU A 231 1.55 9.66 -5.22
CA LEU A 231 1.49 9.20 -6.60
C LEU A 231 2.91 8.84 -7.04
N ASP A 232 3.12 7.62 -7.49
CA ASP A 232 4.39 7.13 -8.00
C ASP A 232 4.21 6.55 -9.40
N VAL A 233 5.05 6.99 -10.33
CA VAL A 233 5.03 6.53 -11.72
C VAL A 233 6.39 5.96 -12.06
N SER A 234 6.39 4.73 -12.57
CA SER A 234 7.61 4.04 -12.99
C SER A 234 7.47 3.55 -14.43
N LEU A 235 8.46 3.88 -15.26
CA LEU A 235 8.58 3.32 -16.60
C LEU A 235 9.54 2.15 -16.57
N LEU A 236 9.03 0.96 -16.87
CA LEU A 236 9.80 -0.28 -16.90
C LEU A 236 10.07 -0.70 -18.35
N ASN A 237 11.27 -1.19 -18.59
CA ASN A 237 11.61 -1.93 -19.78
C ASN A 237 11.72 -3.41 -19.46
N LYS A 238 11.06 -4.23 -20.28
CA LYS A 238 11.03 -5.68 -20.15
C LYS A 238 11.76 -6.32 -21.32
N GLN A 239 12.64 -7.26 -21.01
CA GLN A 239 13.30 -8.13 -21.99
C GLN A 239 13.30 -9.57 -21.47
N GLY A 240 12.49 -10.44 -22.08
CA GLY A 240 12.25 -11.78 -21.54
C GLY A 240 11.62 -11.70 -20.15
N GLY A 241 12.25 -12.31 -19.14
CA GLY A 241 11.85 -12.17 -17.72
C GLY A 241 12.52 -11.01 -16.98
N MET A 242 13.36 -10.21 -17.63
CA MET A 242 14.09 -9.14 -16.96
C MET A 242 13.31 -7.83 -17.00
N PHE A 243 13.23 -7.16 -15.86
CA PHE A 243 12.67 -5.81 -15.75
C PHE A 243 13.77 -4.83 -15.37
N LEU A 244 13.80 -3.70 -16.06
CA LEU A 244 14.70 -2.59 -15.81
C LEU A 244 13.86 -1.32 -15.67
N THR A 245 13.91 -0.68 -14.51
CA THR A 245 13.36 0.67 -14.37
C THR A 245 14.17 1.64 -15.24
N ARG A 246 13.50 2.43 -16.07
CA ARG A 246 14.11 3.45 -16.94
C ARG A 246 14.04 4.82 -16.32
N ALA A 247 12.87 5.19 -15.83
CA ALA A 247 12.59 6.49 -15.26
C ALA A 247 11.54 6.37 -14.15
N MET A 248 11.57 7.31 -13.22
CA MET A 248 10.63 7.39 -12.10
C MET A 248 10.32 8.84 -11.76
N ALA A 249 9.04 9.12 -11.56
CA ALA A 249 8.59 10.40 -11.05
C ALA A 249 7.43 10.19 -10.09
N GLY A 250 7.13 11.17 -9.26
CA GLY A 250 6.01 11.06 -8.34
C GLY A 250 5.61 12.38 -7.70
N ASN A 251 4.55 12.34 -6.91
CA ASN A 251 4.10 13.46 -6.09
C ASN A 251 3.78 12.95 -4.69
N ASN A 252 4.58 13.38 -3.71
CA ASN A 252 4.46 12.93 -2.31
C ASN A 252 3.32 13.60 -1.53
N LYS A 253 2.55 14.48 -2.19
CA LYS A 253 1.45 15.28 -1.65
C LYS A 253 0.21 15.19 -2.55
N LEU A 254 0.05 14.06 -3.24
CA LEU A 254 -1.09 13.80 -4.09
C LEU A 254 -1.53 12.35 -3.92
N GLY A 255 -2.68 12.15 -3.30
CA GLY A 255 -3.33 10.85 -3.17
C GLY A 255 -4.78 10.94 -2.74
N GLY A 256 -5.32 9.80 -2.33
CA GLY A 256 -6.72 9.66 -1.92
C GLY A 256 -7.18 10.62 -0.82
N GLN A 257 -6.29 10.97 0.11
CA GLN A 257 -6.56 11.88 1.22
C GLN A 257 -6.76 13.32 0.75
N ASP A 258 -6.03 13.77 -0.27
CA ASP A 258 -6.17 15.11 -0.83
C ASP A 258 -7.54 15.27 -1.51
N PHE A 259 -8.01 14.23 -2.21
CA PHE A 259 -9.35 14.21 -2.78
C PHE A 259 -10.44 14.26 -1.71
N SER A 260 -10.27 13.48 -0.64
CA SER A 260 -11.17 13.49 0.52
C SER A 260 -11.16 14.83 1.24
N GLN A 261 -10.00 15.49 1.32
CA GLN A 261 -9.86 16.80 1.97
C GLN A 261 -10.64 17.90 1.24
N ARG A 262 -10.64 17.91 -0.10
CA ARG A 262 -11.47 18.85 -0.89
C ARG A 262 -12.97 18.62 -0.63
N LEU A 263 -13.40 17.36 -0.63
CA LEU A 263 -14.79 17.02 -0.34
C LEU A 263 -15.17 17.35 1.11
N LEU A 264 -14.27 17.17 2.08
CA LEU A 264 -14.47 17.55 3.48
C LEU A 264 -14.67 19.05 3.63
N GLN A 265 -13.82 19.87 3.00
CA GLN A 265 -13.95 21.33 3.03
C GLN A 265 -15.29 21.79 2.45
N TYR A 266 -15.69 21.25 1.30
CA TYR A 266 -17.01 21.50 0.72
C TYR A 266 -18.14 21.11 1.68
N THR A 267 -18.02 19.95 2.33
CA THR A 267 -19.05 19.44 3.24
C THR A 267 -19.15 20.28 4.52
N MET A 268 -18.04 20.71 5.10
CA MET A 268 -18.01 21.63 6.25
C MET A 268 -18.70 22.97 5.93
N GLU A 269 -18.46 23.49 4.73
CA GLU A 269 -19.11 24.71 4.24
C GLU A 269 -20.63 24.51 4.06
N ARG A 270 -21.07 23.35 3.56
CA ARG A 270 -22.50 23.00 3.48
C ARG A 270 -23.16 22.93 4.85
N VAL A 271 -22.48 22.37 5.86
CA VAL A 271 -22.96 22.37 7.26
C VAL A 271 -23.13 23.81 7.76
N ARG A 272 -22.13 24.67 7.51
CA ARG A 272 -22.19 26.09 7.87
C ARG A 272 -23.36 26.81 7.20
N GLN A 273 -23.61 26.55 5.92
CA GLN A 273 -24.74 27.15 5.19
C GLN A 273 -26.10 26.68 5.73
N GLN A 274 -26.21 25.40 6.12
CA GLN A 274 -27.47 24.83 6.59
C GLN A 274 -27.80 25.19 8.05
N TYR A 275 -26.79 25.28 8.92
CA TYR A 275 -27.00 25.47 10.37
C TYR A 275 -26.38 26.76 10.93
N GLY A 276 -25.80 27.61 10.07
CA GLY A 276 -25.19 28.88 10.45
C GLY A 276 -23.75 28.79 10.96
N VAL A 277 -23.31 27.63 11.44
CA VAL A 277 -21.97 27.40 12.02
C VAL A 277 -21.31 26.13 11.46
N PRO A 278 -19.98 26.13 11.25
CA PRO A 278 -19.26 24.92 10.86
C PRO A 278 -19.06 24.00 12.08
N PRO A 279 -18.78 22.71 11.87
CA PRO A 279 -18.36 21.83 12.95
C PRO A 279 -16.96 22.25 13.45
N THR A 280 -16.84 22.52 14.74
CA THR A 280 -15.58 22.93 15.42
C THR A 280 -15.01 21.82 16.30
N LEU A 281 -15.87 20.94 16.83
CA LEU A 281 -15.47 19.84 17.69
C LEU A 281 -14.66 18.80 16.92
N LYS A 282 -13.50 18.41 17.48
CA LYS A 282 -12.58 17.44 16.87
C LYS A 282 -13.26 16.11 16.53
N GLU A 283 -14.10 15.62 17.43
CA GLU A 283 -14.83 14.36 17.24
C GLU A 283 -15.82 14.43 16.07
N ASP A 284 -16.54 15.56 15.91
CA ASP A 284 -17.49 15.73 14.81
C ASP A 284 -16.79 15.91 13.47
N ILE A 285 -15.67 16.65 13.44
CA ILE A 285 -14.82 16.76 12.23
C ILE A 285 -14.29 15.37 11.84
N HIS A 286 -13.92 14.54 12.81
CA HIS A 286 -13.48 13.16 12.57
C HIS A 286 -14.62 12.31 11.97
N ARG A 287 -15.80 12.31 12.59
CA ARG A 287 -16.98 11.59 12.05
C ARG A 287 -17.32 12.05 10.64
N LEU A 288 -17.24 13.36 10.39
CA LEU A 288 -17.49 13.93 9.06
C LEU A 288 -16.44 13.45 8.04
N ARG A 289 -15.16 13.40 8.42
CA ARG A 289 -14.07 12.88 7.60
C ARG A 289 -14.28 11.41 7.23
N GLN A 290 -14.68 10.57 8.18
CA GLN A 290 -15.00 9.16 7.91
C GLN A 290 -16.16 9.02 6.92
N ALA A 291 -17.23 9.80 7.10
CA ALA A 291 -18.38 9.77 6.20
C ALA A 291 -18.04 10.28 4.79
N VAL A 292 -17.16 11.27 4.68
CA VAL A 292 -16.62 11.77 3.40
C VAL A 292 -15.79 10.70 2.69
N GLU A 293 -14.95 9.96 3.42
CA GLU A 293 -14.18 8.85 2.84
C GLU A 293 -15.10 7.75 2.30
N ILE A 294 -16.11 7.34 3.09
CA ILE A 294 -17.12 6.38 2.66
C ILE A 294 -17.87 6.87 1.41
N ALA A 295 -18.25 8.16 1.38
CA ALA A 295 -18.90 8.75 0.22
C ALA A 295 -17.99 8.69 -1.02
N LYS A 296 -16.71 9.07 -0.91
CA LYS A 296 -15.73 8.97 -2.00
C LYS A 296 -15.60 7.54 -2.51
N LEU A 297 -15.47 6.56 -1.62
CA LEU A 297 -15.39 5.14 -2.00
C LEU A 297 -16.66 4.70 -2.75
N ASN A 298 -17.85 5.06 -2.28
CA ASN A 298 -19.10 4.75 -2.96
C ASN A 298 -19.20 5.40 -4.35
N LEU A 299 -18.67 6.62 -4.52
CA LEU A 299 -18.65 7.32 -5.81
C LEU A 299 -17.78 6.62 -6.87
N THR A 300 -16.86 5.74 -6.47
CA THR A 300 -16.11 4.90 -7.43
C THR A 300 -17.02 3.89 -8.14
N LEU A 301 -18.10 3.46 -7.49
CA LEU A 301 -19.04 2.46 -8.01
C LEU A 301 -20.35 3.08 -8.49
N GLN A 302 -20.83 4.11 -7.80
CA GLN A 302 -22.14 4.73 -8.02
C GLN A 302 -22.00 6.19 -8.45
N PRO A 303 -22.95 6.74 -9.24
CA PRO A 303 -22.92 8.15 -9.64
C PRO A 303 -23.23 9.12 -8.48
N SER A 304 -23.75 8.63 -7.36
CA SER A 304 -24.05 9.46 -6.18
C SER A 304 -23.89 8.66 -4.88
N ALA A 305 -23.56 9.35 -3.79
CA ALA A 305 -23.45 8.79 -2.45
C ALA A 305 -24.23 9.65 -1.43
N HIS A 306 -24.84 8.98 -0.44
CA HIS A 306 -25.53 9.64 0.66
C HIS A 306 -24.59 9.80 1.85
N LEU A 307 -24.44 11.02 2.33
CA LEU A 307 -23.70 11.35 3.54
C LEU A 307 -24.71 11.66 4.64
N ARG A 308 -24.61 10.95 5.77
CA ARG A 308 -25.44 11.17 6.96
C ARG A 308 -24.57 11.10 8.21
N VAL A 309 -24.48 12.22 8.93
CA VAL A 309 -23.58 12.34 10.10
C VAL A 309 -24.29 13.05 11.23
N ARG A 310 -24.10 12.56 12.46
CA ARG A 310 -24.51 13.26 13.69
C ARG A 310 -23.38 14.22 14.09
N LEU A 311 -23.73 15.49 14.27
CA LEU A 311 -22.82 16.56 14.65
C LEU A 311 -23.37 17.28 15.89
N HIS A 312 -22.50 17.91 16.67
CA HIS A 312 -22.82 18.71 17.84
C HIS A 312 -22.29 20.13 17.60
N LEU A 313 -23.16 21.01 17.13
CA LEU A 313 -22.77 22.34 16.69
C LEU A 313 -22.78 23.33 17.85
N GLU A 314 -21.66 24.01 18.05
CA GLU A 314 -21.57 25.09 19.05
C GLU A 314 -22.37 26.31 18.55
N PRO A 315 -23.38 26.78 19.30
CA PRO A 315 -24.15 27.96 18.89
C PRO A 315 -23.22 29.19 18.86
N GLN A 316 -23.25 29.94 17.76
CA GLN A 316 -22.45 31.15 17.63
C GLN A 316 -22.95 32.20 18.64
N GLY A 317 -22.09 32.56 19.60
CA GLY A 317 -22.17 33.86 20.26
C GLY A 317 -21.71 34.94 19.28
N ASP A 318 -22.23 36.16 19.42
CA ASP A 318 -21.77 37.32 18.66
C ASP A 318 -20.24 37.49 18.83
N PRO A 319 -19.42 37.34 17.76
CA PRO A 319 -17.96 37.41 17.87
C PRO A 319 -17.45 38.78 18.34
N LYS A 320 -18.31 39.80 18.39
CA LYS A 320 -18.00 41.13 18.94
C LYS A 320 -18.34 41.29 20.42
N LYS A 321 -18.93 40.28 21.06
CA LYS A 321 -19.26 40.32 22.49
C LYS A 321 -18.48 39.25 23.25
N PRO A 322 -17.85 39.60 24.39
CA PRO A 322 -17.29 38.59 25.27
C PRO A 322 -18.39 37.61 25.68
N PRO A 323 -18.09 36.31 25.85
CA PRO A 323 -19.08 35.31 26.23
C PRO A 323 -19.70 35.71 27.57
N GLN A 324 -20.95 36.18 27.53
CA GLN A 324 -21.74 36.49 28.72
C GLN A 324 -22.70 35.34 28.97
N GLY A 325 -22.42 34.55 30.00
CA GLY A 325 -23.22 33.41 30.43
C GLY A 325 -22.45 32.07 30.39
N PRO A 326 -22.99 31.01 31.01
CA PRO A 326 -22.43 29.66 30.88
C PRO A 326 -22.41 29.25 29.40
N ALA A 327 -21.37 28.51 29.00
CA ALA A 327 -21.28 27.95 27.65
C ALA A 327 -22.58 27.19 27.35
N LYS A 328 -23.27 27.57 26.26
CA LYS A 328 -24.46 26.84 25.81
C LYS A 328 -24.01 25.46 25.35
N ASP A 329 -24.73 24.44 25.79
CA ASP A 329 -24.46 23.07 25.35
C ASP A 329 -24.50 22.97 23.81
N PRO A 330 -23.58 22.21 23.19
CA PRO A 330 -23.61 21.96 21.75
C PRO A 330 -24.96 21.40 21.29
N ILE A 331 -25.47 21.90 20.17
CA ILE A 331 -26.77 21.49 19.63
C ILE A 331 -26.57 20.26 18.75
N PRO A 332 -27.15 19.09 19.10
CA PRO A 332 -27.07 17.91 18.27
C PRO A 332 -27.90 18.10 16.99
N VAL A 333 -27.28 17.87 15.83
CA VAL A 333 -27.93 17.89 14.52
C VAL A 333 -27.59 16.63 13.73
N ILE A 334 -28.49 16.26 12.81
CA ILE A 334 -28.23 15.21 11.81
C ILE A 334 -28.05 15.90 10.46
N PHE A 335 -26.80 16.03 10.02
CA PHE A 335 -26.49 16.53 8.69
C PHE A 335 -26.70 15.43 7.65
N GLN A 336 -27.38 15.78 6.56
CA GLN A 336 -27.64 14.90 5.44
C GLN A 336 -27.34 15.63 4.14
N ALA A 337 -26.60 14.97 3.24
CA ALA A 337 -26.31 15.48 1.91
C ALA A 337 -26.23 14.34 0.90
N VAL A 338 -26.59 14.62 -0.35
CA VAL A 338 -26.28 13.77 -1.50
C VAL A 338 -25.09 14.39 -2.21
N ILE A 339 -24.03 13.62 -2.39
CA ILE A 339 -22.83 14.01 -3.15
C ILE A 339 -22.88 13.25 -4.47
N THR A 340 -22.73 13.95 -5.60
CA THR A 340 -22.65 13.30 -6.92
C THR A 340 -21.19 13.13 -7.36
N ARG A 341 -20.95 12.20 -8.28
CA ARG A 341 -19.62 11.98 -8.85
C ARG A 341 -19.16 13.21 -9.63
N GLU A 342 -20.06 13.87 -10.34
CA GLU A 342 -19.75 15.07 -11.12
C GLU A 342 -19.23 16.19 -10.21
N LEU A 343 -19.89 16.42 -9.07
CA LEU A 343 -19.44 17.39 -8.07
C LEU A 343 -18.06 17.01 -7.49
N PHE A 344 -17.88 15.73 -7.13
CA PHE A 344 -16.58 15.25 -6.64
C PHE A 344 -15.48 15.47 -7.68
N GLU A 345 -15.78 15.23 -8.95
CA GLU A 345 -14.82 15.42 -10.03
C GLU A 345 -14.50 16.90 -10.29
N GLU A 346 -15.49 17.78 -10.17
CA GLU A 346 -15.32 19.23 -10.28
C GLU A 346 -14.39 19.76 -9.16
N LEU A 347 -14.66 19.39 -7.91
CA LEU A 347 -13.90 19.80 -6.72
C LEU A 347 -12.41 19.40 -6.78
N ASN A 348 -12.10 18.35 -7.54
CA ASN A 348 -10.77 17.74 -7.65
C ASN A 348 -10.16 17.87 -9.05
N SER A 349 -10.76 18.68 -9.92
CA SER A 349 -10.36 18.81 -11.33
C SER A 349 -8.87 19.18 -11.49
N ASP A 350 -8.37 20.11 -10.67
CA ASP A 350 -6.97 20.51 -10.66
C ASP A 350 -6.04 19.39 -10.18
N LEU A 351 -6.45 18.64 -9.14
CA LEU A 351 -5.66 17.53 -8.62
C LEU A 351 -5.57 16.37 -9.60
N PHE A 352 -6.64 16.08 -10.35
CA PHE A 352 -6.62 15.07 -11.39
C PHE A 352 -5.66 15.43 -12.52
N GLN A 353 -5.64 16.69 -12.97
CA GLN A 353 -4.69 17.12 -14.01
C GLN A 353 -3.23 16.93 -13.56
N LYS A 354 -2.93 17.16 -12.28
CA LYS A 354 -1.57 16.93 -11.72
C LYS A 354 -1.09 15.48 -11.79
N VAL A 355 -1.98 14.51 -12.00
CA VAL A 355 -1.61 13.09 -12.15
C VAL A 355 -0.79 12.85 -13.42
N LEU A 356 -0.99 13.66 -14.48
CA LEU A 356 -0.26 13.49 -15.74
C LEU A 356 1.17 14.04 -15.69
N ALA A 357 1.49 14.98 -14.80
CA ALA A 357 2.82 15.59 -14.77
C ALA A 357 3.95 14.57 -14.49
N PRO A 358 3.82 13.65 -13.50
CA PRO A 358 4.78 12.55 -13.34
C PRO A 358 4.84 11.62 -14.56
N VAL A 359 3.70 11.36 -15.21
CA VAL A 359 3.63 10.52 -16.42
C VAL A 359 4.43 11.14 -17.57
N GLU A 360 4.23 12.42 -17.83
CA GLU A 360 4.96 13.17 -18.86
C GLU A 360 6.47 13.18 -18.57
N THR A 361 6.86 13.36 -17.30
CA THR A 361 8.27 13.35 -16.89
C THR A 361 8.93 12.00 -17.10
N VAL A 362 8.29 10.89 -16.69
CA VAL A 362 8.92 9.57 -16.91
C VAL A 362 9.05 9.22 -18.39
N LEU A 363 8.11 9.65 -19.23
CA LEU A 363 8.20 9.45 -20.67
C LEU A 363 9.35 10.26 -21.28
N ALA A 364 9.49 11.53 -20.87
CA ALA A 364 10.57 12.40 -21.31
C ALA A 364 11.96 11.88 -20.88
N GLU A 365 12.12 11.51 -19.60
CA GLU A 365 13.35 10.94 -19.05
C GLU A 365 13.65 9.54 -19.63
N GLY A 366 12.60 8.78 -19.93
CA GLY A 366 12.69 7.48 -20.60
C GLY A 366 12.96 7.56 -22.10
N HIS A 367 12.93 8.77 -22.68
CA HIS A 367 13.04 9.04 -24.12
C HIS A 367 12.03 8.24 -24.96
N LEU A 368 10.78 8.16 -24.48
CA LEU A 368 9.69 7.44 -25.13
C LEU A 368 8.50 8.35 -25.38
N GLY A 369 7.90 8.23 -26.58
CA GLY A 369 6.59 8.76 -26.87
C GLY A 369 5.49 7.94 -26.19
N LYS A 370 4.33 8.55 -25.96
CA LYS A 370 3.18 7.87 -25.33
C LYS A 370 2.70 6.64 -26.08
N GLU A 371 2.82 6.64 -27.41
CA GLU A 371 2.42 5.53 -28.29
C GLU A 371 3.38 4.33 -28.20
N GLU A 372 4.57 4.52 -27.65
CA GLU A 372 5.58 3.47 -27.49
C GLU A 372 5.41 2.70 -26.16
N VAL A 373 4.52 3.15 -25.28
CA VAL A 373 4.15 2.38 -24.09
C VAL A 373 3.26 1.23 -24.54
N ASP A 374 3.60 -0.02 -24.19
CA ASP A 374 2.83 -1.21 -24.57
C ASP A 374 1.70 -1.49 -23.59
N GLU A 375 1.96 -1.35 -22.29
CA GLU A 375 1.01 -1.66 -21.22
C GLU A 375 1.04 -0.60 -20.12
N ILE A 376 -0.14 -0.29 -19.57
CA ILE A 376 -0.30 0.65 -18.46
C ILE A 376 -0.99 -0.09 -17.34
N VAL A 377 -0.30 -0.26 -16.21
CA VAL A 377 -0.84 -0.96 -15.05
C VAL A 377 -1.12 0.01 -13.91
N LEU A 378 -2.29 -0.14 -13.29
CA LEU A 378 -2.72 0.71 -12.20
C LEU A 378 -2.54 0.02 -10.85
N VAL A 379 -1.96 0.73 -9.90
CA VAL A 379 -1.69 0.27 -8.53
C VAL A 379 -2.22 1.31 -7.55
N GLY A 380 -2.65 0.86 -6.37
CA GLY A 380 -3.17 1.73 -5.31
C GLY A 380 -4.65 2.09 -5.48
N GLY A 381 -5.40 2.07 -4.38
CA GLY A 381 -6.85 2.16 -4.37
C GLY A 381 -7.44 3.43 -4.99
N SER A 382 -6.71 4.55 -5.01
CA SER A 382 -7.21 5.78 -5.63
C SER A 382 -7.27 5.69 -7.17
N THR A 383 -6.60 4.72 -7.79
CA THR A 383 -6.75 4.42 -9.23
C THR A 383 -8.11 3.79 -9.58
N ARG A 384 -8.92 3.42 -8.58
CA ARG A 384 -10.32 3.00 -8.79
C ARG A 384 -11.23 4.16 -9.14
N ILE A 385 -10.82 5.41 -8.90
CA ILE A 385 -11.60 6.60 -9.25
C ILE A 385 -11.79 6.62 -10.78
N PRO A 386 -13.04 6.61 -11.30
CA PRO A 386 -13.31 6.53 -12.74
C PRO A 386 -12.63 7.65 -13.54
N ARG A 387 -12.58 8.87 -12.98
CA ARG A 387 -11.93 10.00 -13.63
C ARG A 387 -10.43 9.80 -13.85
N ILE A 388 -9.73 9.13 -12.93
CA ILE A 388 -8.30 8.81 -13.08
C ILE A 388 -8.08 7.87 -14.25
N ARG A 389 -8.86 6.78 -14.33
CA ARG A 389 -8.78 5.81 -15.44
C ARG A 389 -9.07 6.47 -16.78
N LYS A 390 -10.13 7.29 -16.82
CA LYS A 390 -10.51 8.05 -18.01
C LYS A 390 -9.41 9.02 -18.44
N LEU A 391 -8.81 9.75 -17.50
CA LEU A 391 -7.72 10.69 -17.79
C LEU A 391 -6.50 9.97 -18.40
N ILE A 392 -6.12 8.83 -17.83
CA ILE A 392 -5.00 8.01 -18.32
C ILE A 392 -5.34 7.45 -19.72
N SER A 393 -6.57 6.93 -19.91
CA SER A 393 -7.03 6.43 -21.20
C SER A 393 -7.04 7.53 -22.28
N GLU A 394 -7.55 8.72 -21.96
CA GLU A 394 -7.56 9.89 -22.85
C GLU A 394 -6.14 10.34 -23.23
N TYR A 395 -5.20 10.32 -22.29
CA TYR A 395 -3.82 10.72 -22.56
C TYR A 395 -3.11 9.74 -23.50
N PHE A 396 -3.21 8.44 -23.23
CA PHE A 396 -2.53 7.38 -24.00
C PHE A 396 -3.30 6.88 -25.23
N GLY A 397 -4.58 7.24 -25.39
CA GLY A 397 -5.42 6.72 -26.46
C GLY A 397 -5.77 5.22 -26.33
N LYS A 398 -5.55 4.62 -25.16
CA LYS A 398 -5.83 3.21 -24.88
C LYS A 398 -6.18 2.98 -23.41
N GLU A 399 -6.98 1.95 -23.15
CA GLU A 399 -7.40 1.63 -21.79
C GLU A 399 -6.25 1.10 -20.93
N PRO A 400 -6.10 1.56 -19.67
CA PRO A 400 -5.18 0.95 -18.74
C PRO A 400 -5.66 -0.44 -18.33
N ASN A 401 -4.73 -1.33 -18.05
CA ASN A 401 -5.03 -2.68 -17.60
C ASN A 401 -5.51 -2.65 -16.13
N THR A 402 -6.73 -3.17 -15.91
CA THR A 402 -7.35 -3.27 -14.59
C THR A 402 -7.74 -4.71 -14.23
N SER A 403 -7.06 -5.71 -14.82
CA SER A 403 -7.36 -7.13 -14.58
C SER A 403 -6.97 -7.61 -13.17
N VAL A 404 -6.13 -6.85 -12.47
CA VAL A 404 -5.68 -7.14 -11.11
C VAL A 404 -6.28 -6.10 -10.17
N ASP A 405 -6.59 -6.54 -8.94
CA ASP A 405 -6.97 -5.61 -7.89
C ASP A 405 -5.79 -4.66 -7.58
N PRO A 406 -5.96 -3.33 -7.75
CA PRO A 406 -4.85 -2.38 -7.60
C PRO A 406 -4.31 -2.30 -6.17
N ASP A 407 -5.11 -2.63 -5.15
CA ASP A 407 -4.68 -2.65 -3.75
C ASP A 407 -3.84 -3.89 -3.43
N LEU A 408 -4.00 -4.96 -4.23
CA LEU A 408 -3.34 -6.24 -4.01
C LEU A 408 -2.24 -6.54 -5.04
N ALA A 409 -2.10 -5.72 -6.08
CA ALA A 409 -1.19 -5.98 -7.20
C ALA A 409 0.25 -6.20 -6.73
N VAL A 410 0.77 -5.38 -5.82
CA VAL A 410 2.13 -5.53 -5.30
C VAL A 410 2.29 -6.87 -4.57
N VAL A 411 1.47 -7.14 -3.54
CA VAL A 411 1.57 -8.39 -2.77
C VAL A 411 1.37 -9.64 -3.63
N THR A 412 0.47 -9.58 -4.63
CA THR A 412 0.27 -10.66 -5.59
C THR A 412 1.56 -10.94 -6.37
N GLY A 413 2.22 -9.90 -6.89
CA GLY A 413 3.49 -10.04 -7.58
C GLY A 413 4.62 -10.58 -6.71
N VAL A 414 4.72 -10.09 -5.48
CA VAL A 414 5.71 -10.57 -4.51
C VAL A 414 5.45 -12.04 -4.16
N ALA A 415 4.18 -12.45 -4.03
CA ALA A 415 3.81 -13.84 -3.77
C ALA A 415 4.17 -14.76 -4.94
N ILE A 416 3.98 -14.33 -6.19
CA ILE A 416 4.48 -15.06 -7.37
C ILE A 416 5.99 -15.26 -7.27
N GLN A 417 6.73 -14.19 -6.97
CA GLN A 417 8.19 -14.26 -6.81
C GLN A 417 8.60 -15.16 -5.65
N ALA A 418 7.84 -15.19 -4.55
CA ALA A 418 8.03 -16.11 -3.43
C ALA A 418 7.82 -17.57 -3.84
N GLY A 419 6.80 -17.85 -4.65
CA GLY A 419 6.55 -19.18 -5.23
C GLY A 419 7.74 -19.68 -6.05
N ILE A 420 8.27 -18.83 -6.92
CA ILE A 420 9.46 -19.12 -7.74
C ILE A 420 10.68 -19.38 -6.85
N MET A 421 10.90 -18.56 -5.82
CA MET A 421 12.03 -18.73 -4.90
C MET A 421 11.91 -19.94 -3.99
N GLY A 422 10.67 -20.37 -3.72
CA GLY A 422 10.38 -21.63 -3.04
C GLY A 422 10.57 -22.87 -3.92
N GLY A 423 10.84 -22.72 -5.22
CA GLY A 423 10.88 -23.83 -6.18
C GLY A 423 9.51 -24.46 -6.42
N SER A 424 8.44 -23.66 -6.30
CA SER A 424 7.06 -24.14 -6.41
C SER A 424 6.69 -24.42 -7.87
N TRP A 425 5.93 -25.50 -8.09
CA TRP A 425 5.36 -25.84 -9.41
C TRP A 425 3.95 -25.25 -9.56
N PRO A 426 3.49 -24.82 -10.75
CA PRO A 426 4.26 -24.67 -11.99
C PRO A 426 5.36 -23.62 -11.85
N LEU A 427 6.56 -23.94 -12.34
CA LEU A 427 7.68 -23.00 -12.34
C LEU A 427 7.34 -21.84 -13.27
N GLN A 428 7.20 -20.64 -12.71
CA GLN A 428 7.00 -19.41 -13.47
C GLN A 428 8.34 -18.79 -13.84
N VAL A 429 8.37 -18.02 -14.94
CA VAL A 429 9.55 -17.24 -15.32
C VAL A 429 9.82 -16.22 -14.22
N SER A 430 10.99 -16.28 -13.60
CA SER A 430 11.37 -15.33 -12.55
C SER A 430 11.55 -13.94 -13.14
N ALA A 431 11.01 -12.93 -12.45
CA ALA A 431 11.42 -11.57 -12.72
C ALA A 431 12.84 -11.37 -12.19
N ILE A 432 13.73 -10.91 -13.07
CA ILE A 432 15.07 -10.46 -12.67
C ILE A 432 15.09 -8.95 -12.82
N GLU A 433 15.38 -8.28 -11.72
CA GLU A 433 15.54 -6.83 -11.72
C GLU A 433 16.99 -6.46 -11.97
N ILE A 434 17.21 -5.54 -12.89
CA ILE A 434 18.53 -4.95 -13.13
C ILE A 434 18.57 -3.62 -12.35
N PRO A 435 19.38 -3.50 -11.28
CA PRO A 435 19.46 -2.27 -10.52
C PRO A 435 20.05 -1.16 -11.37
N ASN A 436 19.33 -0.05 -11.49
CA ASN A 436 19.84 1.15 -12.12
C ASN A 436 20.26 2.16 -11.05
N ARG A 437 21.55 2.16 -10.70
CA ARG A 437 22.13 2.98 -9.63
C ARG A 437 22.08 4.50 -9.88
N HIS A 438 21.73 4.91 -11.09
CA HIS A 438 21.67 6.32 -11.48
C HIS A 438 20.26 6.88 -11.50
N ILE A 439 19.23 6.06 -11.24
CA ILE A 439 17.85 6.56 -11.18
C ILE A 439 17.69 7.45 -9.97
N ARG A 440 17.11 8.62 -10.21
CA ARG A 440 16.59 9.49 -9.17
C ARG A 440 15.13 9.74 -9.49
N LYS A 441 14.28 9.61 -8.48
CA LYS A 441 12.87 9.92 -8.60
C LYS A 441 12.67 11.43 -8.62
N THR A 442 12.11 11.95 -9.70
CA THR A 442 11.70 13.36 -9.78
C THR A 442 10.39 13.55 -9.01
N ASN A 443 10.42 14.32 -7.91
CA ASN A 443 9.23 14.56 -7.09
C ASN A 443 8.64 15.95 -7.33
N PHE A 444 7.34 15.98 -7.60
CA PHE A 444 6.52 17.18 -7.68
C PHE A 444 6.02 17.60 -6.30
N ASN A 445 5.76 18.90 -6.15
CA ASN A 445 5.23 19.52 -4.92
C ASN A 445 3.78 19.96 -5.06
#